data_AF-A0A5E7CYC9-F1
#
_entry.id   AF-A0A5E7CYC9-F1
#
_cell.length_a   1.000
_cell.length_b   1.000
_cell.length_c   1.000
_cell.angle_alpha   90.00
_cell.angle_beta   90.00
_cell.angle_gamma   90.00
#
_symmetry.space_group_name_H-M   'P 1'
#
loop_
_entity.id
_entity.type
_entity.pdbx_description
1 polymer ?
#
loop_
_entity_poly.entity_id
_entity_poly.type
_entity_poly.pdbx_seq_one_letter_code
_entity_poly.pdbx_strand_id
1 'polypeptide(L)'
;MTSPNLDHLNPEQLRALAAHLMQRVETLDHQVVTLDKKIHRDQAVIEKLTHEIAQLKRLKFAKCSEQMNPQQASLLDDLIDTDIAVIEAELQALQTVPATTEKKQKPKRTALPAEFPRTLIHHEPDNTHCPWPISAFRQRLQLAVSYAS
;
A
#
# COMPACT_ATOMS: atom_id res chain seq x y z
N MET A 1 16.07 -23.02 33.42
CA MET A 1 15.78 -21.94 34.39
C MET A 1 15.55 -22.60 35.73
N THR A 2 16.55 -22.58 36.62
CA THR A 2 16.46 -23.22 37.93
C THR A 2 15.57 -22.37 38.82
N SER A 3 14.41 -22.89 39.22
CA SER A 3 13.52 -22.19 40.14
C SER A 3 14.25 -22.03 41.49
N PRO A 4 14.38 -20.80 42.04
CA PRO A 4 14.98 -20.62 43.34
C PRO A 4 14.14 -21.38 44.38
N ASN A 5 14.78 -22.22 45.19
CA ASN A 5 14.11 -22.97 46.24
C ASN A 5 13.72 -22.01 47.38
N LEU A 6 12.42 -21.76 47.52
CA LEU A 6 11.85 -20.73 48.41
C LEU A 6 11.73 -21.21 49.87
N ASP A 7 11.84 -22.52 50.11
CA ASP A 7 11.52 -23.16 51.39
C ASP A 7 12.57 -22.91 52.49
N HIS A 8 13.74 -22.38 52.11
CA HIS A 8 14.86 -22.12 53.02
C HIS A 8 15.03 -20.64 53.41
N LEU A 9 14.10 -19.75 53.01
CA LEU A 9 14.20 -18.31 53.24
C LEU A 9 13.50 -17.87 54.55
N ASN A 10 14.17 -17.01 55.32
CA ASN A 10 13.60 -16.34 56.50
C ASN A 10 12.54 -15.30 56.07
N PRO A 11 11.44 -15.06 56.81
CA PRO A 11 10.43 -14.03 56.52
C PRO A 11 10.96 -12.66 56.11
N GLU A 12 12.08 -12.17 56.64
CA GLU A 12 12.66 -10.90 56.18
C GLU A 12 13.22 -10.98 54.75
N GLN A 13 13.87 -12.09 54.40
CA GLN A 13 14.40 -12.32 53.05
C GLN A 13 13.25 -12.46 52.03
N LEU A 14 12.14 -13.08 52.43
CA LEU A 14 10.93 -13.16 51.61
C LEU A 14 10.32 -11.78 51.36
N ARG A 15 10.25 -10.91 52.38
CA ARG A 15 9.77 -9.51 52.20
C ARG A 15 10.68 -8.71 51.27
N ALA A 16 11.98 -8.83 51.43
CA ALA A 16 12.95 -8.16 50.55
C ALA A 16 12.83 -8.64 49.10
N LEU A 17 12.68 -9.96 48.88
CA LEU A 17 12.46 -10.52 47.55
C LEU A 17 11.14 -10.06 46.94
N ALA A 18 10.05 -10.05 47.72
CA ALA A 18 8.74 -9.56 47.27
C ALA A 18 8.80 -8.09 46.85
N ALA A 19 9.46 -7.23 47.64
CA ALA A 19 9.67 -5.83 47.31
C ALA A 19 10.47 -5.66 46.00
N HIS A 20 11.55 -6.43 45.83
CA HIS A 20 12.35 -6.42 44.60
C HIS A 20 11.53 -6.90 43.39
N LEU A 21 10.72 -7.94 43.54
CA LEU A 21 9.84 -8.43 42.47
C LEU A 21 8.77 -7.40 42.10
N MET A 22 8.16 -6.72 43.08
CA MET A 22 7.19 -5.63 42.83
C MET A 22 7.85 -4.50 42.04
N GLN A 23 9.03 -4.04 42.46
CA GLN A 23 9.78 -3.00 41.73
C GLN A 23 10.14 -3.46 40.30
N ARG A 24 10.49 -4.73 40.11
CA ARG A 24 10.78 -5.29 38.79
C ARG A 24 9.54 -5.35 37.91
N VAL A 25 8.37 -5.69 38.47
CA VAL A 25 7.09 -5.68 37.75
C VAL A 25 6.75 -4.25 37.32
N GLU A 26 6.82 -3.27 38.22
CA GLU A 26 6.58 -1.85 37.87
C GLU A 26 7.51 -1.37 36.76
N THR A 27 8.79 -1.74 36.84
CA THR A 27 9.78 -1.40 35.82
C THR A 27 9.44 -2.02 34.46
N LEU A 28 8.99 -3.27 34.45
CA LEU A 28 8.56 -3.97 33.23
C LEU A 28 7.27 -3.36 32.67
N ASP A 29 6.31 -3.01 33.51
CA ASP A 29 5.06 -2.36 33.09
C ASP A 29 5.36 -1.00 32.42
N HIS A 30 6.27 -0.22 32.99
CA HIS A 30 6.74 1.02 32.37
C HIS A 30 7.43 0.79 31.02
N GLN A 31 8.22 -0.28 30.89
CA GLN A 31 8.85 -0.66 29.62
C GLN A 31 7.81 -1.07 28.57
N VAL A 32 6.82 -1.89 28.94
CA VAL A 32 5.73 -2.31 28.05
C VAL A 32 4.97 -1.10 27.52
N VAL A 33 4.54 -0.19 28.41
CA VAL A 33 3.84 1.04 28.00
C VAL A 33 4.68 1.91 27.04
N THR A 34 5.99 1.97 27.27
CA THR A 34 6.90 2.73 26.42
C THR A 34 7.06 2.09 25.04
N LEU A 35 7.22 0.77 25.00
CA LEU A 35 7.31 0.00 23.75
C LEU A 35 6.01 0.05 22.97
N ASP A 36 4.85 -0.08 23.62
CA ASP A 36 3.55 0.03 22.97
C ASP A 36 3.38 1.39 22.29
N LYS A 37 3.72 2.48 22.98
CA LYS A 37 3.69 3.83 22.39
C LYS A 37 4.65 3.97 21.21
N LYS A 38 5.78 3.25 21.21
CA LYS A 38 6.72 3.24 20.08
C LYS A 38 6.12 2.47 18.91
N ILE A 39 5.62 1.26 19.14
CA ILE A 39 4.98 0.41 18.14
C ILE A 39 3.82 1.16 17.46
N HIS A 40 2.97 1.86 18.21
CA HIS A 40 1.87 2.62 17.64
C HIS A 40 2.35 3.77 16.73
N ARG A 41 3.43 4.45 17.10
CA ARG A 41 4.02 5.51 16.26
C ARG A 41 4.64 4.93 15.00
N ASP A 42 5.44 3.88 15.13
CA ASP A 42 6.11 3.23 14.00
C ASP A 42 5.06 2.67 13.02
N GLN A 43 3.97 2.08 13.53
CA GLN A 43 2.85 1.61 12.72
C GLN A 43 2.17 2.74 11.93
N ALA A 44 1.91 3.88 12.57
CA ALA A 44 1.32 5.04 11.88
C ALA A 44 2.25 5.60 10.78
N VAL A 45 3.57 5.61 11.02
CA VAL A 45 4.55 6.02 10.01
C VAL A 45 4.58 5.02 8.85
N ILE A 46 4.57 3.72 9.13
CA ILE A 46 4.51 2.66 8.10
C ILE A 46 3.26 2.83 7.23
N GLU A 47 2.10 3.09 7.83
CA GLU A 47 0.85 3.33 7.12
C GLU A 47 0.94 4.57 6.22
N LYS A 48 1.50 5.68 6.72
CA LYS A 48 1.75 6.89 5.92
C LYS A 48 2.64 6.60 4.71
N LEU A 49 3.82 6.02 4.93
CA LEU A 49 4.79 5.77 3.86
C LEU A 49 4.22 4.80 2.82
N THR A 50 3.48 3.78 3.26
CA THR A 50 2.79 2.83 2.38
C THR A 50 1.73 3.53 1.52
N HIS A 51 0.94 4.44 2.11
CA HIS A 51 -0.04 5.23 1.40
C HIS A 51 0.61 6.16 0.37
N GLU A 52 1.73 6.79 0.72
CA GLU A 52 2.50 7.68 -0.16
C GLU A 52 3.00 6.94 -1.40
N ILE A 53 3.59 5.76 -1.23
CA ILE A 53 3.99 4.87 -2.33
C ILE A 53 2.78 4.53 -3.23
N ALA A 54 1.62 4.24 -2.65
CA ALA A 54 0.42 3.90 -3.40
C ALA A 54 -0.08 5.08 -4.25
N GLN A 55 -0.02 6.31 -3.71
CA GLN A 55 -0.38 7.52 -4.44
C GLN A 55 0.59 7.79 -5.60
N LEU A 56 1.90 7.68 -5.37
CA LEU A 56 2.92 7.85 -6.42
C LEU A 56 2.74 6.83 -7.54
N LYS A 57 2.50 5.56 -7.21
CA LYS A 57 2.22 4.49 -8.18
C LYS A 57 0.93 4.79 -8.97
N ARG A 58 -0.13 5.28 -8.32
CA ARG A 58 -1.35 5.70 -9.02
C ARG A 58 -1.07 6.83 -10.01
N LEU A 59 -0.30 7.85 -9.62
CA LEU A 59 0.05 8.97 -10.51
C LEU A 59 0.85 8.50 -11.73
N LYS A 60 1.85 7.63 -11.50
CA LYS A 60 2.66 7.02 -12.56
C LYS A 60 1.78 6.34 -13.62
N PHE A 61 0.90 5.42 -13.19
CA PHE A 61 0.10 4.64 -14.13
C PHE A 61 -1.16 5.38 -14.65
N ALA A 62 -1.67 6.38 -13.94
CA ALA A 62 -2.79 7.20 -14.40
C ALA A 62 -2.36 8.17 -15.53
N LYS A 63 -1.17 8.77 -15.44
CA LYS A 63 -0.64 9.66 -16.49
C LYS A 63 -0.41 8.95 -17.82
N CYS A 64 -0.08 7.66 -17.81
CA CYS A 64 0.01 6.87 -19.05
C CYS A 64 -1.33 6.75 -19.81
N SER A 65 -2.46 7.15 -19.20
CA SER A 65 -3.76 7.17 -19.87
C SER A 65 -4.08 8.50 -20.59
N GLU A 66 -3.29 9.55 -20.39
CA GLU A 66 -3.42 10.86 -21.05
C GLU A 66 -2.30 11.10 -22.08
N GLN A 67 -2.58 11.86 -23.14
CA GLN A 67 -1.58 12.20 -24.17
C GLN A 67 -0.60 13.26 -23.67
N MET A 68 0.53 12.84 -23.09
CA MET A 68 1.64 13.72 -22.69
C MET A 68 2.83 13.56 -23.64
N ASN A 69 3.66 14.59 -23.78
CA ASN A 69 4.91 14.51 -24.53
C ASN A 69 5.81 13.40 -23.95
N PRO A 70 6.32 12.46 -24.76
CA PRO A 70 7.03 11.27 -24.26
C PRO A 70 8.32 11.59 -23.49
N GLN A 71 9.05 12.65 -23.84
CA GLN A 71 10.25 13.08 -23.10
C GLN A 71 9.89 13.60 -21.71
N GLN A 72 8.77 14.33 -21.58
CA GLN A 72 8.28 14.81 -20.29
C GLN A 72 7.72 13.66 -19.43
N ALA A 73 7.11 12.65 -20.05
CA ALA A 73 6.65 11.45 -19.38
C ALA A 73 7.81 10.65 -18.78
N SER A 74 8.86 10.41 -19.56
CA SER A 74 10.05 9.70 -19.09
C SER A 74 10.70 10.39 -17.89
N LEU A 75 10.88 11.72 -17.95
CA LEU A 75 11.48 12.47 -16.83
C LEU A 75 10.64 12.38 -15.55
N LEU A 76 9.31 12.41 -15.68
CA LEU A 76 8.41 12.27 -14.54
C LEU A 76 8.43 10.85 -13.97
N ASP A 77 8.49 9.83 -14.83
CA ASP A 77 8.58 8.43 -14.40
C ASP A 77 9.87 8.17 -13.61
N ASP A 78 11.01 8.68 -14.08
CA ASP A 78 12.31 8.55 -13.40
C ASP A 78 12.31 9.25 -12.03
N LEU A 79 11.66 10.42 -11.92
CA LEU A 79 11.53 11.15 -10.66
C LEU A 79 10.64 10.39 -9.66
N ILE A 80 9.48 9.90 -10.12
CA ILE A 80 8.56 9.10 -9.28
C ILE A 80 9.24 7.81 -8.82
N ASP A 81 10.01 7.14 -9.69
CA ASP A 81 10.74 5.92 -9.30
C ASP A 81 11.83 6.20 -8.27
N THR A 82 12.51 7.33 -8.38
CA THR A 82 13.49 7.79 -7.39
C THR A 82 12.83 8.03 -6.04
N ASP A 83 11.72 8.77 -6.01
CA ASP A 83 10.98 9.07 -4.77
C ASP A 83 10.42 7.79 -4.13
N ILE A 84 9.86 6.87 -4.93
CA ILE A 84 9.39 5.56 -4.43
C ILE A 84 10.55 4.79 -3.80
N ALA A 85 11.73 4.76 -4.43
CA ALA A 85 12.89 4.03 -3.90
C ALA A 85 13.38 4.62 -2.56
N VAL A 86 13.35 5.95 -2.42
CA VAL A 86 13.70 6.62 -1.15
C VAL A 86 12.72 6.24 -0.05
N ILE A 87 11.41 6.31 -0.33
CA ILE A 87 10.37 5.97 0.66
C ILE A 87 10.41 4.48 1.02
N GLU A 88 10.63 3.59 0.04
CA GLU A 88 10.76 2.15 0.28
C GLU A 88 11.99 1.85 1.18
N ALA A 89 13.09 2.60 1.04
CA ALA A 89 14.26 2.47 1.91
C ALA A 89 13.99 2.94 3.36
N GLU A 90 13.27 4.05 3.54
CA GLU A 90 12.83 4.50 4.87
C GLU A 90 11.91 3.48 5.54
N LEU A 91 10.99 2.90 4.77
CA LEU A 91 10.05 1.89 5.22
C LEU A 91 10.81 0.62 5.66
N GLN A 92 11.82 0.19 4.89
CA GLN A 92 12.67 -0.94 5.24
C GLN A 92 13.46 -0.71 6.54
N ALA A 93 13.91 0.52 6.81
CA ALA A 93 14.59 0.85 8.06
C ALA A 93 13.69 0.74 9.29
N LEU A 94 12.38 0.98 9.13
CA LEU A 94 11.38 0.87 10.21
C LEU A 94 10.90 -0.57 10.44
N GLN A 95 10.90 -1.42 9.41
CA GLN A 95 10.54 -2.83 9.52
C GLN A 95 11.70 -3.65 10.09
N THR A 96 11.84 -3.69 11.42
CA THR A 96 12.86 -4.50 12.11
C THR A 96 12.59 -6.01 12.08
N VAL A 97 11.39 -6.42 11.67
CA VAL A 97 11.04 -7.83 11.45
C VAL A 97 10.93 -8.04 9.95
N PRO A 98 11.65 -9.00 9.36
CA PRO A 98 11.50 -9.30 7.94
C PRO A 98 10.05 -9.74 7.71
N ALA A 99 9.27 -8.87 7.08
CA ALA A 99 7.96 -9.25 6.58
C ALA A 99 8.18 -10.43 5.65
N THR A 100 7.59 -11.58 5.97
CA THR A 100 7.57 -12.73 5.08
C THR A 100 6.98 -12.24 3.77
N THR A 101 7.81 -12.08 2.75
CA THR A 101 7.34 -11.70 1.42
C THR A 101 6.46 -12.84 0.92
N GLU A 102 5.16 -12.76 1.17
CA GLU A 102 4.20 -13.59 0.49
C GLU A 102 4.42 -13.36 -1.01
N LYS A 103 4.70 -14.44 -1.73
CA LYS A 103 4.88 -14.38 -3.19
C LYS A 103 3.61 -13.75 -3.75
N LYS A 104 3.71 -12.51 -4.23
CA LYS A 104 2.64 -11.81 -4.97
C LYS A 104 2.09 -12.79 -6.01
N GLN A 105 0.93 -13.36 -5.71
CA GLN A 105 0.25 -14.21 -6.66
C GLN A 105 -0.13 -13.31 -7.82
N LYS A 106 0.40 -13.60 -9.01
CA LYS A 106 -0.10 -12.97 -10.22
C LYS A 106 -1.60 -13.29 -10.29
N PRO A 107 -2.51 -12.29 -10.35
CA PRO A 107 -3.91 -12.56 -10.61
C PRO A 107 -4.00 -13.22 -11.99
N LYS A 108 -4.06 -14.55 -12.00
CA LYS A 108 -4.33 -15.31 -13.22
C LYS A 108 -5.81 -15.18 -13.47
N ARG A 109 -6.18 -14.46 -14.52
CA ARG A 109 -7.55 -14.49 -15.04
C ARG A 109 -7.78 -15.91 -15.55
N THR A 110 -8.43 -16.74 -14.73
CA THR A 110 -8.89 -18.05 -15.16
C THR A 110 -9.88 -17.82 -16.31
N ALA A 111 -9.71 -18.52 -17.43
CA ALA A 111 -10.69 -18.46 -18.51
C ALA A 111 -12.07 -18.84 -17.93
N LEU A 112 -13.10 -18.08 -18.30
CA LEU A 112 -14.46 -18.36 -17.84
C LEU A 112 -14.82 -19.79 -18.28
N PRO A 113 -15.19 -20.70 -17.36
CA PRO A 113 -15.53 -22.08 -17.70
C PRO A 113 -16.57 -22.17 -18.81
N ALA A 114 -16.40 -23.14 -19.71
CA ALA A 114 -17.26 -23.28 -20.89
C ALA A 114 -18.71 -23.66 -20.54
N GLU A 115 -18.93 -24.20 -19.33
CA GLU A 115 -20.25 -24.60 -18.79
C GLU A 115 -21.12 -23.43 -18.35
N PHE A 116 -20.56 -22.21 -18.22
CA PHE A 116 -21.38 -21.06 -17.91
C PHE A 116 -22.28 -20.70 -19.10
N PRO A 117 -23.60 -20.54 -18.89
CA PRO A 117 -24.52 -20.16 -19.95
C PRO A 117 -24.11 -18.79 -20.50
N ARG A 118 -23.66 -18.77 -21.76
CA ARG A 118 -23.39 -17.53 -22.48
C ARG A 118 -24.70 -17.02 -23.03
N THR A 119 -25.37 -16.14 -22.30
CA THR A 119 -26.52 -15.40 -22.83
C THR A 119 -26.02 -14.37 -23.82
N LEU A 120 -26.37 -14.55 -25.09
CA LEU A 120 -26.03 -13.61 -26.14
C LEU A 120 -27.09 -12.50 -26.13
N ILE A 121 -26.73 -11.33 -25.60
CA ILE A 121 -27.60 -10.16 -25.56
C ILE A 121 -27.30 -9.33 -26.81
N HIS A 122 -28.16 -9.46 -27.83
CA HIS A 122 -28.14 -8.56 -28.98
C HIS A 122 -28.83 -7.25 -28.61
N HIS A 123 -28.06 -6.17 -28.55
CA HIS A 123 -28.58 -4.81 -28.53
C HIS A 123 -28.56 -4.27 -29.96
N GLU A 124 -29.72 -4.22 -30.62
CA GLU A 124 -29.90 -3.37 -31.79
C GLU A 124 -30.23 -1.96 -31.27
N PRO A 125 -29.58 -0.90 -31.78
CA PRO A 125 -30.01 0.46 -31.46
C PRO A 125 -31.40 0.69 -32.05
N ASP A 126 -32.33 1.24 -31.26
CA ASP A 126 -33.69 1.61 -31.71
C ASP A 126 -33.67 2.55 -32.94
N ASN A 127 -32.53 3.22 -33.16
CA ASN A 127 -32.31 4.08 -34.30
C ASN A 127 -30.85 3.97 -34.77
N THR A 128 -30.63 3.48 -35.98
CA THR A 128 -29.33 3.48 -36.67
C THR A 128 -29.05 4.80 -37.40
N HIS A 129 -30.00 5.74 -37.40
CA HIS A 129 -29.87 7.06 -37.99
C HIS A 129 -29.18 8.00 -37.01
N CYS A 130 -27.86 8.13 -37.15
CA CYS A 130 -27.13 9.21 -36.52
C CYS A 130 -27.51 10.53 -37.26
N PRO A 131 -28.05 11.57 -36.58
CA PRO A 131 -28.35 12.84 -37.23
C PRO A 131 -27.11 13.57 -37.75
N TRP A 132 -25.92 13.08 -37.41
CA TRP A 132 -24.63 13.57 -37.88
C TRP A 132 -23.91 12.46 -38.63
N PRO A 133 -23.75 12.55 -39.96
CA PRO A 133 -22.96 11.58 -40.71
C PRO A 133 -21.50 11.65 -40.24
N ILE A 134 -20.79 10.51 -40.30
CA ILE A 134 -19.38 10.36 -39.87
C ILE A 134 -18.46 11.40 -40.54
N SER A 135 -18.85 11.90 -41.72
CA SER A 135 -18.17 13.00 -42.43
C SER A 135 -18.15 14.31 -41.63
N ALA A 136 -19.20 14.63 -40.87
CA ALA A 136 -19.27 15.84 -40.06
C ALA A 136 -18.30 15.79 -38.86
N PHE A 137 -18.03 14.58 -38.34
CA PHE A 137 -17.05 14.38 -37.27
C PHE A 137 -15.61 14.61 -37.75
N ARG A 138 -15.30 14.19 -38.99
CA ARG A 138 -13.98 14.37 -39.60
C ARG A 138 -13.66 15.85 -39.86
N GLN A 139 -14.65 16.62 -40.33
CA GLN A 139 -14.50 18.03 -40.65
C GLN A 139 -14.34 18.91 -39.40
N ARG A 140 -14.99 18.55 -38.29
CA ARG A 140 -14.85 19.25 -37.00
C ARG A 140 -13.50 18.98 -36.32
N LEU A 141 -12.97 17.75 -36.43
CA LEU A 141 -11.61 17.42 -35.97
C LEU A 141 -10.54 18.16 -36.78
N GLN A 142 -10.69 18.29 -38.11
CA GLN A 142 -9.75 19.06 -38.94
C GLN A 142 -9.80 20.56 -38.63
N LEU A 143 -10.97 21.14 -38.35
CA LEU A 143 -11.09 22.55 -37.94
C LEU A 143 -10.51 22.81 -36.54
N ALA A 144 -10.65 21.87 -35.60
CA ALA A 144 -10.08 22.00 -34.25
C ALA A 144 -8.55 21.89 -34.24
N VAL A 145 -7.97 21.05 -35.12
CA VAL A 145 -6.51 20.94 -35.27
C VAL A 145 -5.91 22.18 -35.94
N SER A 146 -6.60 22.80 -36.90
CA SER A 146 -6.13 24.04 -37.54
C SER A 146 -6.25 25.30 -36.68
N TYR A 147 -7.09 25.31 -35.64
CA TYR A 147 -7.25 26.46 -34.73
C TYR A 147 -6.30 26.41 -33.51
N ALA A 148 -5.56 25.31 -33.34
CA ALA A 148 -4.64 25.09 -32.23
C ALA A 148 -3.16 25.07 -32.67
N SER A 149 -2.84 25.66 -33.83
CA SER A 149 -1.48 25.95 -34.30
C SER A 149 -1.23 27.46 -34.33
#